data_AF-A0A497NFP8-F1
#
_entry.id   AF-A0A497NFP8-F1
#
_cell.length_a   1.000
_cell.length_b   1.000
_cell.length_c   1.000
_cell.angle_alpha   90.00
_cell.angle_beta   90.00
_cell.angle_gamma   90.00
#
_symmetry.space_group_name_H-M   'P 1'
#
loop_
_entity.id
_entity.type
_entity.pdbx_description
1 polymer ?
#
loop_
_entity_poly.entity_id
_entity_poly.type
_entity_poly.pdbx_seq_one_letter_code
_entity_poly.pdbx_strand_id
1 'polypeptide(L)'
;RELTWQKVRDMCEFFTGWDWNGDGEDEYAIIMGLRVGEQGPFWFIPFAASFLVEYGPTVDRYHNIFWFDPETMEPLLKTEGMIEAAKLFKEIVTKYMDPAGFSFTFADKWDFFLNKEKAMFCWAAPDTATLVGNPEKSKMRGYLASIACPGSEVYYSLAEGRMVEKINIVGNAAGCSWHGWVSTLSKNPEAMYWVFAYLSTPEKLVKEISSSKIFWTGVDPGGCSLQVLTDYGGEATLADFNLPGGFVDPGYPTALYNEGDLRRFHIAAYNNWFAADAVQHYLRLPGGTAMFVSMDTHIIGEMCQGGVSPEEALDRTYRDWEKIIDEIGREKMLEYYHAMIGYGKPNEYKPRPWLWDDRAFPKDLIFG
;
A
#
# COMPACT_ATOMS: atom_id res chain seq x y z
N ARG A 1 7.69 9.51 -12.48
CA ARG A 1 8.23 8.23 -11.94
C ARG A 1 9.50 8.49 -11.11
N GLU A 2 9.62 9.66 -10.50
CA GLU A 2 10.85 10.03 -9.79
C GLU A 2 10.62 10.19 -8.28
N LEU A 3 9.40 10.01 -7.82
CA LEU A 3 9.07 10.12 -6.39
C LEU A 3 9.62 8.93 -5.61
N THR A 4 10.36 9.25 -4.55
CA THR A 4 10.99 8.30 -3.64
C THR A 4 10.69 8.63 -2.19
N TRP A 5 10.85 7.66 -1.29
CA TRP A 5 10.70 7.89 0.15
C TRP A 5 11.66 8.94 0.69
N GLN A 6 12.86 9.06 0.12
CA GLN A 6 13.83 10.11 0.43
C GLN A 6 13.27 11.50 0.08
N LYS A 7 12.72 11.66 -1.12
CA LYS A 7 12.03 12.92 -1.51
C LYS A 7 10.79 13.19 -0.66
N VAL A 8 10.01 12.15 -0.32
CA VAL A 8 8.87 12.29 0.60
C VAL A 8 9.36 12.78 1.96
N ARG A 9 10.46 12.25 2.49
CA ARG A 9 11.08 12.70 3.74
C ARG A 9 11.50 14.18 3.66
N ASP A 10 12.08 14.63 2.55
CA ASP A 10 12.46 16.04 2.39
C ASP A 10 11.23 16.96 2.30
N MET A 11 10.18 16.53 1.60
CA MET A 11 8.89 17.22 1.65
C MET A 11 8.31 17.21 3.07
N CYS A 12 8.53 16.14 3.83
CA CYS A 12 8.06 16.07 5.20
C CYS A 12 8.72 17.09 6.12
N GLU A 13 10.01 17.37 5.90
CA GLU A 13 10.71 18.43 6.59
C GLU A 13 10.11 19.81 6.29
N PHE A 14 9.66 20.04 5.06
CA PHE A 14 9.01 21.30 4.69
C PHE A 14 7.59 21.44 5.26
N PHE A 15 6.75 20.40 5.20
CA PHE A 15 5.32 20.49 5.56
C PHE A 15 5.02 20.29 7.05
N THR A 16 6.03 20.19 7.92
CA THR A 16 5.85 20.00 9.36
C THR A 16 6.19 21.27 10.13
N GLY A 17 5.34 21.65 11.08
CA GLY A 17 5.65 22.68 12.09
C GLY A 17 5.34 24.12 11.65
N TRP A 18 4.39 24.30 10.72
CA TRP A 18 3.81 25.60 10.42
C TRP A 18 2.39 25.45 9.87
N ASP A 19 1.59 26.50 10.06
CA ASP A 19 0.19 26.63 9.61
C ASP A 19 0.11 26.87 8.09
N TRP A 20 0.15 25.80 7.29
CA TRP A 20 0.07 25.90 5.83
C TRP A 20 -1.34 25.86 5.29
N ASN A 21 -2.33 25.44 6.10
CA ASN A 21 -3.74 25.46 5.72
C ASN A 21 -4.47 26.75 6.16
N GLY A 22 -3.86 27.56 7.03
CA GLY A 22 -4.36 28.85 7.51
C GLY A 22 -5.42 28.76 8.61
N ASP A 23 -5.49 27.66 9.36
CA ASP A 23 -6.48 27.43 10.41
C ASP A 23 -6.04 27.87 11.82
N GLY A 24 -4.79 28.32 11.96
CA GLY A 24 -4.23 28.85 13.19
C GLY A 24 -3.48 27.83 14.06
N GLU A 25 -3.30 26.59 13.61
CA GLU A 25 -2.46 25.59 14.26
C GLU A 25 -1.36 25.08 13.31
N ASP A 26 -0.27 24.54 13.84
CA ASP A 26 0.77 23.96 12.99
C ASP A 26 0.33 22.59 12.45
N GLU A 27 0.67 22.30 11.19
CA GLU A 27 0.41 21.01 10.56
C GLU A 27 1.60 20.05 10.61
N TYR A 28 1.30 18.80 10.26
CA TYR A 28 2.28 17.74 10.06
C TYR A 28 2.39 17.39 8.59
N ALA A 29 3.49 16.78 8.20
CA ALA A 29 3.64 16.39 6.81
C ALA A 29 2.89 15.11 6.46
N ILE A 30 2.90 14.11 7.34
CA ILE A 30 2.42 12.77 7.02
C ILE A 30 1.61 12.18 8.17
N ILE A 31 0.60 11.37 7.84
CA ILE A 31 -0.14 10.59 8.81
C ILE A 31 -0.22 9.11 8.43
N MET A 32 0.00 8.26 9.43
CA MET A 32 -0.22 6.81 9.41
C MET A 32 -0.99 6.39 10.67
N GLY A 33 -1.73 5.29 10.60
CA GLY A 33 -2.32 4.65 11.79
C GLY A 33 -1.38 3.57 12.31
N LEU A 34 -0.63 3.89 13.38
CA LEU A 34 0.46 3.06 13.93
C LEU A 34 0.19 2.58 15.36
N ARG A 35 -1.08 2.46 15.75
CA ARG A 35 -1.43 1.78 16.99
C ARG A 35 -0.94 0.33 16.96
N VAL A 36 -0.19 -0.07 17.98
CA VAL A 36 0.21 -1.48 18.16
C VAL A 36 -1.05 -2.33 18.34
N GLY A 37 -1.08 -3.49 17.70
CA GLY A 37 -2.22 -4.38 17.58
C GLY A 37 -3.10 -4.10 16.35
N GLU A 38 -2.75 -3.13 15.52
CA GLU A 38 -3.49 -2.76 14.31
C GLU A 38 -2.69 -3.10 13.03
N GLN A 39 -2.73 -2.21 12.04
CA GLN A 39 -2.29 -2.46 10.66
C GLN A 39 -0.88 -1.90 10.39
N GLY A 40 -0.11 -1.56 11.42
CA GLY A 40 1.21 -0.94 11.29
C GLY A 40 2.17 -1.68 10.35
N PRO A 41 2.28 -3.02 10.41
CA PRO A 41 3.13 -3.78 9.49
C PRO A 41 2.78 -3.56 8.03
N PHE A 42 1.49 -3.39 7.69
CA PHE A 42 1.04 -3.17 6.30
C PHE A 42 1.46 -1.80 5.75
N TRP A 43 1.94 -0.88 6.59
CA TRP A 43 2.56 0.37 6.15
C TRP A 43 4.06 0.22 5.94
N PHE A 44 4.73 -0.53 6.83
CA PHE A 44 6.17 -0.74 6.78
C PHE A 44 6.59 -1.68 5.63
N ILE A 45 5.83 -2.74 5.38
CA ILE A 45 6.16 -3.75 4.37
C ILE A 45 6.28 -3.15 2.95
N PRO A 46 5.26 -2.45 2.40
CA PRO A 46 5.39 -1.83 1.08
C PRO A 46 6.39 -0.67 1.05
N PHE A 47 6.63 -0.01 2.19
CA PHE A 47 7.70 0.97 2.32
C PHE A 47 9.08 0.31 2.12
N ALA A 48 9.34 -0.79 2.84
CA ALA A 48 10.61 -1.50 2.81
C ALA A 48 10.84 -2.26 1.50
N ALA A 49 9.77 -2.63 0.81
CA ALA A 49 9.84 -3.36 -0.46
C ALA A 49 10.74 -2.67 -1.50
N SER A 50 10.66 -1.34 -1.63
CA SER A 50 11.48 -0.58 -2.57
C SER A 50 12.99 -0.62 -2.27
N PHE A 51 13.37 -1.01 -1.05
CA PHE A 51 14.78 -1.11 -0.63
C PHE A 51 15.38 -2.51 -0.82
N LEU A 52 14.59 -3.51 -1.22
CA LEU A 52 15.04 -4.91 -1.24
C LEU A 52 14.61 -5.69 -2.49
N VAL A 53 13.39 -5.48 -2.98
CA VAL A 53 12.87 -6.32 -4.08
C VAL A 53 13.45 -5.84 -5.40
N GLU A 54 14.34 -6.65 -5.97
CA GLU A 54 14.88 -6.44 -7.30
C GLU A 54 14.12 -7.29 -8.33
N TYR A 55 13.70 -6.69 -9.44
CA TYR A 55 13.00 -7.40 -10.50
C TYR A 55 13.91 -8.41 -11.22
N GLY A 56 13.35 -9.57 -11.56
CA GLY A 56 13.95 -10.52 -12.49
C GLY A 56 12.90 -11.26 -13.33
N PRO A 57 13.26 -11.73 -14.54
CA PRO A 57 12.34 -12.44 -15.43
C PRO A 57 11.94 -13.84 -14.92
N THR A 58 12.66 -14.35 -13.93
CA THR A 58 12.41 -15.62 -13.23
C THR A 58 12.43 -15.32 -11.73
N VAL A 59 11.58 -16.00 -10.96
CA VAL A 59 11.69 -15.98 -9.50
C VAL A 59 12.81 -16.91 -9.09
N ASP A 60 14.00 -16.36 -8.85
CA ASP A 60 15.19 -17.11 -8.43
C ASP A 60 15.62 -16.71 -7.02
N ARG A 61 16.82 -17.11 -6.58
CA ARG A 61 17.28 -16.85 -5.21
C ARG A 61 17.41 -15.36 -4.90
N TYR A 62 17.61 -14.52 -5.92
CA TYR A 62 18.00 -13.12 -5.76
C TYR A 62 16.91 -12.14 -6.22
N HIS A 63 16.11 -12.52 -7.21
CA HIS A 63 15.15 -11.64 -7.84
C HIS A 63 13.71 -11.94 -7.42
N ASN A 64 12.93 -10.88 -7.20
CA ASN A 64 11.54 -10.89 -6.78
C ASN A 64 11.32 -11.45 -5.36
N ILE A 65 12.34 -11.34 -4.50
CA ILE A 65 12.35 -11.88 -3.14
C ILE A 65 12.24 -10.74 -2.12
N PHE A 66 11.38 -10.92 -1.11
CA PHE A 66 11.20 -9.96 -0.01
C PHE A 66 11.35 -10.59 1.38
N TRP A 67 10.79 -11.79 1.59
CA TRP A 67 10.62 -12.34 2.93
C TRP A 67 11.80 -13.16 3.44
N PHE A 68 12.19 -14.17 2.67
CA PHE A 68 13.19 -15.17 3.06
C PHE A 68 14.09 -15.53 1.89
N ASP A 69 15.33 -15.94 2.16
CA ASP A 69 16.15 -16.66 1.20
C ASP A 69 15.45 -17.99 0.84
N PRO A 70 15.10 -18.22 -0.44
CA PRO A 70 14.33 -19.39 -0.84
C PRO A 70 15.12 -20.70 -0.77
N GLU A 71 16.44 -20.69 -0.53
CA GLU A 71 17.22 -21.92 -0.37
C GLU A 71 17.42 -22.30 1.10
N THR A 72 17.40 -21.33 2.02
CA THR A 72 17.72 -21.54 3.45
C THR A 72 16.55 -21.26 4.39
N MET A 73 15.50 -20.59 3.91
CA MET A 73 14.39 -20.05 4.70
C MET A 73 14.83 -18.95 5.68
N GLU A 74 16.04 -18.40 5.54
CA GLU A 74 16.54 -17.34 6.40
C GLU A 74 15.78 -16.02 6.15
N PRO A 75 15.21 -15.38 7.18
CA PRO A 75 14.54 -14.08 7.02
C PRO A 75 15.48 -12.99 6.52
N LEU A 76 15.03 -12.21 5.53
CA LEU A 76 15.83 -11.12 4.94
C LEU A 76 15.85 -9.82 5.77
N LEU A 77 15.35 -9.87 7.00
CA LEU A 77 15.21 -8.72 7.90
C LEU A 77 16.53 -8.04 8.26
N LYS A 78 17.66 -8.75 8.11
CA LYS A 78 19.00 -8.29 8.46
C LYS A 78 19.80 -7.72 7.28
N THR A 79 19.21 -7.67 6.09
CA THR A 79 19.86 -7.07 4.92
C THR A 79 20.05 -5.57 5.13
N GLU A 80 21.11 -4.99 4.51
CA GLU A 80 21.36 -3.55 4.60
C GLU A 80 20.16 -2.74 4.10
N GLY A 81 19.47 -3.20 3.05
CA GLY A 81 18.27 -2.55 2.53
C GLY A 81 17.12 -2.48 3.54
N MET A 82 16.87 -3.56 4.30
CA MET A 82 15.84 -3.57 5.33
C MET A 82 16.19 -2.64 6.50
N ILE A 83 17.47 -2.59 6.87
CA ILE A 83 17.96 -1.69 7.93
C ILE A 83 17.79 -0.22 7.50
N GLU A 84 18.17 0.13 6.26
CA GLU A 84 18.00 1.49 5.73
C GLU A 84 16.52 1.88 5.61
N ALA A 85 15.66 0.95 5.17
CA ALA A 85 14.21 1.17 5.18
C ALA A 85 13.68 1.44 6.60
N ALA A 86 14.09 0.64 7.59
CA ALA A 86 13.64 0.80 8.97
C ALA A 86 14.13 2.12 9.60
N LYS A 87 15.35 2.56 9.29
CA LYS A 87 15.87 3.87 9.69
C LYS A 87 15.04 5.02 9.12
N LEU A 88 14.80 5.01 7.80
CA LEU A 88 14.04 6.07 7.14
C LEU A 88 12.57 6.07 7.59
N PHE A 89 11.96 4.90 7.71
CA PHE A 89 10.60 4.77 8.22
C PHE A 89 10.48 5.35 9.64
N LYS A 90 11.38 4.95 10.55
CA LYS A 90 11.45 5.49 11.91
C LYS A 90 11.63 7.00 11.91
N GLU A 91 12.57 7.53 11.12
CA GLU A 91 12.79 8.97 11.01
C GLU A 91 11.49 9.70 10.62
N ILE A 92 10.82 9.24 9.56
CA ILE A 92 9.61 9.88 9.05
C ILE A 92 8.52 9.91 10.12
N VAL A 93 8.21 8.76 10.72
CA VAL A 93 7.07 8.64 11.65
C VAL A 93 7.34 9.25 13.03
N THR A 94 8.61 9.47 13.40
CA THR A 94 8.95 10.07 14.71
C THR A 94 9.22 11.56 14.63
N LYS A 95 9.61 12.09 13.46
CA LYS A 95 9.90 13.52 13.29
C LYS A 95 8.79 14.31 12.62
N TYR A 96 8.03 13.71 11.70
CA TYR A 96 7.14 14.45 10.79
C TYR A 96 5.68 14.01 10.83
N MET A 97 5.36 12.98 11.62
CA MET A 97 3.98 12.55 11.88
C MET A 97 3.50 13.09 13.22
N ASP A 98 2.23 13.47 13.29
CA ASP A 98 1.60 13.79 14.57
C ASP A 98 1.73 12.60 15.55
N PRO A 99 2.21 12.81 16.79
CA PRO A 99 2.30 11.75 17.79
C PRO A 99 1.00 10.98 18.03
N ALA A 100 -0.17 11.61 17.82
CA ALA A 100 -1.47 10.96 17.89
C ALA A 100 -1.61 9.80 16.90
N GLY A 101 -0.87 9.80 15.78
CA GLY A 101 -0.81 8.71 14.81
C GLY A 101 -0.42 7.36 15.42
N PHE A 102 0.34 7.33 16.51
CA PHE A 102 0.68 6.11 17.26
C PHE A 102 -0.49 5.54 18.06
N SER A 103 -1.59 6.28 18.21
CA SER A 103 -2.83 5.84 18.85
C SER A 103 -3.96 5.56 17.85
N PHE A 104 -3.78 5.98 16.60
CA PHE A 104 -4.84 5.96 15.60
C PHE A 104 -5.15 4.56 15.08
N THR A 105 -6.44 4.28 15.00
CA THR A 105 -7.01 3.21 14.18
C THR A 105 -7.15 3.66 12.74
N PHE A 106 -7.77 2.80 11.92
CA PHE A 106 -8.04 3.07 10.52
C PHE A 106 -8.90 4.32 10.27
N ALA A 107 -9.94 4.55 11.08
CA ALA A 107 -10.86 5.66 10.88
C ALA A 107 -10.28 7.01 11.35
N ASP A 108 -9.47 6.99 12.41
CA ASP A 108 -8.93 8.21 13.03
C ASP A 108 -8.01 8.97 12.07
N LYS A 109 -7.12 8.24 11.36
CA LYS A 109 -6.23 8.85 10.36
C LYS A 109 -6.99 9.43 9.16
N TRP A 110 -8.12 8.84 8.78
CA TRP A 110 -8.92 9.36 7.67
C TRP A 110 -9.56 10.69 8.04
N ASP A 111 -10.16 10.81 9.23
CA ASP A 111 -10.71 12.08 9.70
C ASP A 111 -9.62 13.14 9.84
N PHE A 112 -8.46 12.77 10.39
CA PHE A 112 -7.29 13.65 10.52
C PHE A 112 -6.83 14.23 9.17
N PHE A 113 -6.80 13.40 8.12
CA PHE A 113 -6.37 13.82 6.80
C PHE A 113 -7.49 14.52 6.01
N LEU A 114 -8.65 13.87 5.85
CA LEU A 114 -9.69 14.28 4.90
C LEU A 114 -10.57 15.42 5.38
N ASN A 115 -10.83 15.50 6.69
CA ASN A 115 -11.80 16.43 7.27
C ASN A 115 -11.13 17.52 8.11
N LYS A 116 -10.09 17.14 8.88
CA LYS A 116 -9.29 18.08 9.67
C LYS A 116 -8.16 18.72 8.86
N GLU A 117 -7.75 18.12 7.74
CA GLU A 117 -6.74 18.69 6.82
C GLU A 117 -5.40 18.96 7.53
N LYS A 118 -5.01 18.08 8.46
CA LYS A 118 -3.83 18.23 9.34
C LYS A 118 -2.55 17.54 8.86
N ALA A 119 -2.60 16.90 7.70
CA ALA A 119 -1.44 16.28 7.08
C ALA A 119 -1.42 16.49 5.57
N MET A 120 -0.23 16.70 4.99
CA MET A 120 -0.05 16.79 3.54
C MET A 120 -0.14 15.41 2.86
N PHE A 121 0.39 14.37 3.51
CA PHE A 121 0.43 13.00 3.02
C PHE A 121 -0.36 12.06 3.93
N CYS A 122 -1.14 11.16 3.34
CA CYS A 122 -1.75 10.04 4.05
C CYS A 122 -1.20 8.74 3.46
N TRP A 123 -0.37 8.03 4.23
CA TRP A 123 0.05 6.69 3.85
C TRP A 123 -0.92 5.69 4.47
N ALA A 124 -1.85 5.22 3.63
CA ALA A 124 -2.96 4.38 4.03
C ALA A 124 -3.39 3.47 2.89
N ALA A 125 -4.30 2.56 3.20
CA ALA A 125 -5.09 1.90 2.19
C ALA A 125 -5.90 2.94 1.38
N PRO A 126 -6.16 2.65 0.10
CA PRO A 126 -6.85 3.53 -0.85
C PRO A 126 -8.31 3.91 -0.53
N ASP A 127 -8.88 3.53 0.62
CA ASP A 127 -10.20 3.97 1.09
C ASP A 127 -10.43 5.48 0.97
N THR A 128 -9.37 6.27 1.17
CA THR A 128 -9.37 7.74 1.05
C THR A 128 -9.81 8.22 -0.33
N ALA A 129 -9.52 7.46 -1.39
CA ALA A 129 -9.92 7.79 -2.76
C ALA A 129 -11.44 7.78 -2.95
N THR A 130 -12.15 7.00 -2.13
CA THR A 130 -13.62 7.00 -2.12
C THR A 130 -14.16 7.95 -1.05
N LEU A 131 -13.51 8.02 0.13
CA LEU A 131 -13.96 8.87 1.24
C LEU A 131 -13.82 10.37 0.95
N VAL A 132 -12.85 10.79 0.13
CA VAL A 132 -12.68 12.21 -0.27
C VAL A 132 -13.96 12.80 -0.87
N GLY A 133 -14.73 11.94 -1.54
CA GLY A 133 -16.00 12.24 -2.15
C GLY A 133 -17.20 12.23 -1.19
N ASN A 134 -17.00 12.00 0.10
CA ASN A 134 -18.10 11.96 1.06
C ASN A 134 -18.15 13.29 1.85
N PRO A 135 -19.21 14.12 1.70
CA PRO A 135 -19.29 15.44 2.34
C PRO A 135 -19.39 15.37 3.87
N GLU A 136 -19.75 14.23 4.45
CA GLU A 136 -19.76 14.04 5.91
C GLU A 136 -18.40 13.65 6.47
N LYS A 137 -17.44 13.28 5.60
CA LYS A 137 -16.14 12.71 5.97
C LYS A 137 -14.96 13.47 5.38
N SER A 138 -15.18 14.38 4.44
CA SER A 138 -14.10 15.11 3.78
C SER A 138 -14.50 16.50 3.32
N LYS A 139 -13.51 17.40 3.32
CA LYS A 139 -13.56 18.72 2.69
C LYS A 139 -12.69 18.80 1.42
N MET A 140 -12.01 17.71 1.06
CA MET A 140 -10.95 17.67 0.05
C MET A 140 -11.43 17.22 -1.35
N ARG A 141 -12.74 17.20 -1.62
CA ARG A 141 -13.28 16.82 -2.94
C ARG A 141 -12.62 17.65 -4.06
N GLY A 142 -12.05 16.96 -5.05
CA GLY A 142 -11.35 17.53 -6.20
C GLY A 142 -9.86 17.83 -5.97
N TYR A 143 -9.40 17.78 -4.71
CA TYR A 143 -8.04 18.12 -4.31
C TYR A 143 -7.16 16.89 -4.03
N LEU A 144 -7.73 15.70 -3.85
CA LEU A 144 -6.93 14.52 -3.51
C LEU A 144 -6.10 14.07 -4.72
N ALA A 145 -4.79 14.03 -4.50
CA ALA A 145 -3.87 13.31 -5.37
C ALA A 145 -3.57 11.93 -4.77
N SER A 146 -3.69 10.90 -5.60
CA SER A 146 -3.22 9.56 -5.29
C SER A 146 -2.08 9.21 -6.23
N ILE A 147 -1.10 8.47 -5.72
CA ILE A 147 0.10 8.06 -6.45
C ILE A 147 0.39 6.59 -6.13
N ALA A 148 1.07 5.90 -7.03
CA ALA A 148 1.61 4.57 -6.71
C ALA A 148 2.64 4.69 -5.56
N CYS A 149 2.97 3.56 -4.94
CA CYS A 149 3.96 3.53 -3.86
C CYS A 149 5.25 4.25 -4.26
N PRO A 150 5.78 5.18 -3.43
CA PRO A 150 7.07 5.80 -3.67
C PRO A 150 8.17 4.74 -3.81
N GLY A 151 9.15 5.02 -4.68
CA GLY A 151 10.33 4.18 -4.78
C GLY A 151 11.36 4.46 -3.69
N SER A 152 12.52 3.82 -3.81
CA SER A 152 13.74 4.22 -3.09
C SER A 152 14.82 4.58 -4.09
N GLU A 153 15.61 5.61 -3.77
CA GLU A 153 16.79 6.00 -4.58
C GLU A 153 17.92 4.96 -4.50
N VAL A 154 17.87 4.10 -3.48
CA VAL A 154 18.82 3.02 -3.23
C VAL A 154 18.12 1.73 -2.83
N TYR A 155 18.65 0.59 -3.25
CA TYR A 155 18.16 -0.72 -2.81
C TYR A 155 19.31 -1.71 -2.63
N TYR A 156 19.12 -2.71 -1.77
CA TYR A 156 20.06 -3.81 -1.60
C TYR A 156 19.80 -4.88 -2.65
N SER A 157 20.76 -5.10 -3.55
CA SER A 157 20.68 -6.21 -4.50
C SER A 157 21.16 -7.49 -3.82
N LEU A 158 20.28 -8.48 -3.71
CA LEU A 158 20.65 -9.82 -3.23
C LEU A 158 21.66 -10.50 -4.18
N ALA A 159 21.59 -10.19 -5.48
CA ALA A 159 22.50 -10.75 -6.49
C ALA A 159 23.91 -10.17 -6.37
N GLU A 160 24.02 -8.86 -6.11
CA GLU A 160 25.32 -8.19 -5.99
C GLU A 160 25.86 -8.17 -4.54
N GLY A 161 25.02 -8.45 -3.55
CA GLY A 161 25.38 -8.44 -2.13
C GLY A 161 25.73 -7.06 -1.59
N ARG A 162 25.18 -5.98 -2.18
CA ARG A 162 25.49 -4.59 -1.84
C ARG A 162 24.33 -3.64 -2.16
N MET A 163 24.39 -2.44 -1.59
CA MET A 163 23.52 -1.33 -2.00
C MET A 163 23.84 -0.86 -3.43
N VAL A 164 22.78 -0.56 -4.18
CA VAL A 164 22.77 -0.06 -5.55
C VAL A 164 22.05 1.29 -5.58
N GLU A 165 22.69 2.30 -6.17
CA GLU A 165 22.10 3.63 -6.38
C GLU A 165 21.31 3.65 -7.70
N LYS A 166 19.99 3.46 -7.58
CA LYS A 166 19.05 3.49 -8.68
C LYS A 166 17.64 3.51 -8.10
N ILE A 167 16.77 4.34 -8.68
CA ILE A 167 15.36 4.35 -8.31
C ILE A 167 14.75 2.97 -8.55
N ASN A 168 14.24 2.36 -7.47
CA ASN A 168 13.53 1.09 -7.48
C ASN A 168 12.10 1.31 -6.97
N ILE A 169 11.10 1.10 -7.83
CA ILE A 169 9.68 1.26 -7.47
C ILE A 169 9.07 -0.12 -7.36
N VAL A 170 8.57 -0.47 -6.18
CA VAL A 170 7.98 -1.78 -5.94
C VAL A 170 6.51 -1.61 -5.59
N GLY A 171 5.65 -2.25 -6.39
CA GLY A 171 4.22 -2.25 -6.20
C GLY A 171 3.84 -3.00 -4.94
N ASN A 172 2.84 -2.49 -4.23
CA ASN A 172 2.28 -3.11 -3.06
C ASN A 172 1.22 -4.15 -3.45
N ALA A 173 1.48 -5.43 -3.15
CA ALA A 173 0.44 -6.46 -3.08
C ALA A 173 0.24 -7.00 -1.65
N ALA A 174 0.86 -6.35 -0.64
CA ALA A 174 0.62 -6.60 0.77
C ALA A 174 -0.52 -5.74 1.33
N GLY A 175 -1.55 -6.42 1.83
CA GLY A 175 -2.58 -5.83 2.68
C GLY A 175 -3.87 -5.45 1.97
N CYS A 176 -4.94 -5.39 2.77
CA CYS A 176 -6.25 -4.80 2.48
C CYS A 176 -7.06 -5.33 1.29
N SER A 177 -6.67 -6.42 0.63
CA SER A 177 -7.56 -7.11 -0.32
C SER A 177 -8.64 -7.90 0.43
N TRP A 178 -9.90 -7.47 0.32
CA TRP A 178 -11.05 -8.14 0.96
C TRP A 178 -11.68 -9.15 0.00
N HIS A 179 -11.73 -10.42 0.42
CA HIS A 179 -12.32 -11.50 -0.37
C HIS A 179 -13.30 -12.32 0.46
N GLY A 180 -14.40 -12.74 -0.17
CA GLY A 180 -15.36 -13.65 0.43
C GLY A 180 -14.79 -15.06 0.56
N TRP A 181 -14.89 -15.66 1.75
CA TRP A 181 -14.51 -17.04 2.00
C TRP A 181 -15.75 -17.88 2.35
N VAL A 182 -15.89 -19.05 1.71
CA VAL A 182 -16.92 -20.03 2.08
C VAL A 182 -16.29 -21.05 3.01
N SER A 183 -16.72 -21.07 4.27
CA SER A 183 -16.26 -22.06 5.25
C SER A 183 -16.62 -23.49 4.79
N THR A 184 -15.68 -24.42 4.95
CA THR A 184 -15.91 -25.86 4.74
C THR A 184 -16.95 -26.45 5.69
N LEU A 185 -17.30 -25.72 6.77
CA LEU A 185 -18.33 -26.09 7.74
C LEU A 185 -19.71 -25.53 7.39
N SER A 186 -19.83 -24.73 6.33
CA SER A 186 -21.10 -24.13 5.94
C SER A 186 -22.14 -25.20 5.60
N LYS A 187 -23.35 -25.05 6.11
CA LYS A 187 -24.51 -25.89 5.73
C LYS A 187 -25.08 -25.52 4.37
N ASN A 188 -24.73 -24.34 3.83
CA ASN A 188 -25.21 -23.82 2.56
C ASN A 188 -24.06 -23.20 1.75
N PRO A 189 -23.01 -23.96 1.39
CA PRO A 189 -21.83 -23.43 0.73
C PRO A 189 -22.14 -22.88 -0.67
N GLU A 190 -23.04 -23.54 -1.40
CA GLU A 190 -23.46 -23.12 -2.74
C GLU A 190 -24.22 -21.78 -2.70
N ALA A 191 -25.12 -21.58 -1.73
CA ALA A 191 -25.83 -20.31 -1.58
C ALA A 191 -24.85 -19.15 -1.32
N MET A 192 -23.85 -19.35 -0.46
CA MET A 192 -22.83 -18.34 -0.21
C MET A 192 -21.93 -18.09 -1.42
N TYR A 193 -21.59 -19.13 -2.17
CA TYR A 193 -20.90 -18.98 -3.45
C TYR A 193 -21.70 -18.09 -4.41
N TRP A 194 -23.00 -18.35 -4.58
CA TRP A 194 -23.86 -17.55 -5.45
C TRP A 194 -23.98 -16.08 -5.01
N VAL A 195 -23.97 -15.80 -3.70
CA VAL A 195 -23.92 -14.41 -3.20
C VAL A 195 -22.63 -13.72 -3.62
N PHE A 196 -21.47 -14.35 -3.40
CA PHE A 196 -20.19 -13.76 -3.82
C PHE A 196 -20.10 -13.61 -5.33
N ALA A 197 -20.52 -14.62 -6.10
CA ALA A 197 -20.55 -14.56 -7.56
C ALA A 197 -21.43 -13.41 -8.08
N TYR A 198 -22.60 -13.19 -7.47
CA TYR A 198 -23.47 -12.06 -7.79
C TYR A 198 -22.78 -10.71 -7.53
N LEU A 199 -22.17 -10.53 -6.36
CA LEU A 199 -21.44 -9.31 -6.00
C LEU A 199 -20.23 -9.05 -6.90
N SER A 200 -19.63 -10.09 -7.48
CA SER A 200 -18.50 -10.00 -8.41
C SER A 200 -18.90 -9.81 -9.88
N THR A 201 -20.19 -9.76 -10.23
CA THR A 201 -20.61 -9.43 -11.60
C THR A 201 -20.18 -8.00 -11.96
N PRO A 202 -19.80 -7.70 -13.22
CA PRO A 202 -19.39 -6.34 -13.61
C PRO A 202 -20.41 -5.26 -13.24
N GLU A 203 -21.70 -5.55 -13.42
CA GLU A 203 -22.78 -4.63 -13.05
C GLU A 203 -22.75 -4.28 -11.55
N LYS A 204 -22.58 -5.28 -10.67
CA LYS A 204 -22.55 -5.06 -9.22
C LYS A 204 -21.24 -4.45 -8.77
N LEU A 205 -20.12 -5.04 -9.19
CA LEU A 205 -18.79 -4.64 -8.76
C LEU A 205 -18.45 -3.22 -9.23
N VAL A 206 -18.63 -2.92 -10.52
CA VAL A 206 -18.20 -1.65 -11.10
C VAL A 206 -19.26 -0.57 -10.88
N LYS A 207 -20.51 -0.82 -11.30
CA LYS A 207 -21.54 0.23 -11.41
C LYS A 207 -22.32 0.49 -10.14
N GLU A 208 -22.23 -0.39 -9.14
CA GLU A 208 -22.89 -0.19 -7.85
C GLU A 208 -21.89 -0.03 -6.71
N ILE A 209 -20.92 -0.94 -6.60
CA ILE A 209 -19.99 -0.99 -5.47
C ILE A 209 -18.83 0.00 -5.64
N SER A 210 -18.02 -0.14 -6.70
CA SER A 210 -16.86 0.75 -6.92
C SER A 210 -17.24 2.17 -7.26
N SER A 211 -18.36 2.38 -7.93
CA SER A 211 -18.91 3.73 -8.14
C SER A 211 -19.50 4.36 -6.88
N SER A 212 -19.57 3.61 -5.78
CA SER A 212 -20.20 4.02 -4.52
C SER A 212 -21.62 4.55 -4.70
N LYS A 213 -22.38 3.95 -5.61
CA LYS A 213 -23.74 4.40 -5.99
C LYS A 213 -24.74 4.34 -4.85
N ILE A 214 -24.56 3.41 -3.91
CA ILE A 214 -25.48 3.18 -2.79
C ILE A 214 -24.93 3.77 -1.49
N PHE A 215 -23.64 3.56 -1.22
CA PHE A 215 -22.91 4.06 -0.05
C PHE A 215 -21.42 4.10 -0.38
N TRP A 216 -20.61 4.80 0.42
CA TRP A 216 -19.15 4.67 0.36
C TRP A 216 -18.76 3.22 0.65
N THR A 217 -18.01 2.58 -0.24
CA THR A 217 -17.76 1.12 -0.12
C THR A 217 -16.39 0.76 0.42
N GLY A 218 -15.41 1.67 0.40
CA GLY A 218 -14.01 1.34 0.72
C GLY A 218 -13.44 0.24 -0.18
N VAL A 219 -14.05 0.02 -1.36
CA VAL A 219 -13.67 -1.05 -2.28
C VAL A 219 -12.78 -0.50 -3.38
N ASP A 220 -11.57 -1.03 -3.40
CA ASP A 220 -10.54 -0.66 -4.36
C ASP A 220 -10.72 -1.36 -5.70
N PRO A 221 -10.12 -0.84 -6.78
CA PRO A 221 -10.07 -1.52 -8.07
C PRO A 221 -9.13 -2.74 -8.02
N GLY A 222 -9.41 -3.75 -7.18
CA GLY A 222 -8.64 -4.99 -7.09
C GLY A 222 -8.80 -5.89 -8.33
N GLY A 223 -9.93 -5.78 -9.02
CA GLY A 223 -10.19 -6.38 -10.32
C GLY A 223 -9.76 -5.49 -11.49
N CYS A 224 -8.90 -4.49 -11.26
CA CYS A 224 -8.30 -3.50 -12.17
C CYS A 224 -8.83 -3.45 -13.61
N SER A 225 -8.73 -4.53 -14.39
CA SER A 225 -9.32 -4.65 -15.73
C SER A 225 -10.80 -4.26 -15.83
N LEU A 226 -11.60 -4.44 -14.77
CA LEU A 226 -13.02 -4.06 -14.76
C LEU A 226 -13.26 -2.66 -14.20
N GLN A 227 -12.62 -2.32 -13.08
CA GLN A 227 -12.97 -1.15 -12.26
C GLN A 227 -12.21 0.12 -12.65
N VAL A 228 -11.04 -0.02 -13.32
CA VAL A 228 -10.26 1.12 -13.82
C VAL A 228 -10.92 1.71 -15.06
N LEU A 229 -10.77 3.02 -15.26
CA LEU A 229 -11.31 3.70 -16.43
C LEU A 229 -10.71 3.15 -17.72
N THR A 230 -11.51 3.13 -18.79
CA THR A 230 -11.08 2.78 -20.16
C THR A 230 -9.86 3.57 -20.64
N ASP A 231 -9.72 4.83 -20.20
CA ASP A 231 -8.55 5.67 -20.45
C ASP A 231 -7.22 5.05 -19.95
N TYR A 232 -7.29 4.16 -18.95
CA TYR A 232 -6.14 3.56 -18.27
C TYR A 232 -6.15 2.02 -18.35
N GLY A 233 -6.83 1.47 -19.36
CA GLY A 233 -6.77 0.04 -19.69
C GLY A 233 -7.74 -0.86 -18.92
N GLY A 234 -8.73 -0.29 -18.22
CA GLY A 234 -9.86 -1.05 -17.69
C GLY A 234 -11.12 -0.97 -18.56
N GLU A 235 -12.27 -1.34 -18.01
CA GLU A 235 -13.57 -1.35 -18.70
C GLU A 235 -14.56 -0.28 -18.20
N ALA A 236 -14.27 0.37 -17.07
CA ALA A 236 -15.17 1.36 -16.51
C ALA A 236 -15.19 2.67 -17.31
N THR A 237 -16.33 3.35 -17.30
CA THR A 237 -16.51 4.66 -17.92
C THR A 237 -16.84 5.70 -16.86
N LEU A 238 -16.65 6.99 -17.18
CA LEU A 238 -17.07 8.07 -16.27
C LEU A 238 -18.57 8.01 -15.96
N ALA A 239 -19.40 7.56 -16.91
CA ALA A 239 -20.83 7.42 -16.73
C ALA A 239 -21.19 6.39 -15.64
N ASP A 240 -20.38 5.34 -15.45
CA ASP A 240 -20.59 4.36 -14.38
C ASP A 240 -20.44 5.00 -12.98
N PHE A 241 -19.71 6.11 -12.88
CA PHE A 241 -19.52 6.93 -11.68
C PHE A 241 -20.44 8.17 -11.65
N ASN A 242 -21.44 8.26 -12.53
CA ASN A 242 -22.31 9.44 -12.72
C ASN A 242 -21.55 10.73 -13.05
N LEU A 243 -20.36 10.64 -13.66
CA LEU A 243 -19.55 11.78 -14.04
C LEU A 243 -19.82 12.19 -15.51
N PRO A 244 -20.11 13.48 -15.79
CA PRO A 244 -20.43 13.94 -17.15
C PRO A 244 -19.21 14.03 -18.07
N GLY A 245 -17.98 14.01 -17.52
CA GLY A 245 -16.76 14.19 -18.28
C GLY A 245 -16.35 15.67 -18.43
N GLY A 246 -15.10 15.87 -18.84
CA GLY A 246 -14.55 17.20 -19.10
C GLY A 246 -14.21 17.98 -17.82
N PHE A 247 -13.97 17.28 -16.71
CA PHE A 247 -13.67 17.88 -15.40
C PHE A 247 -14.79 18.76 -14.84
N VAL A 248 -16.02 18.55 -15.32
CA VAL A 248 -17.21 19.19 -14.77
C VAL A 248 -17.66 18.42 -13.55
N ASP A 249 -17.66 19.08 -12.38
CA ASP A 249 -18.16 18.48 -11.14
C ASP A 249 -19.70 18.52 -11.11
N PRO A 250 -20.40 17.36 -11.17
CA PRO A 250 -21.86 17.34 -11.11
C PRO A 250 -22.41 17.57 -9.68
N GLY A 251 -21.54 17.60 -8.67
CA GLY A 251 -21.88 17.82 -7.27
C GLY A 251 -22.68 16.68 -6.63
N TYR A 252 -23.00 16.87 -5.34
CA TYR A 252 -23.86 15.97 -4.59
C TYR A 252 -25.34 16.26 -4.86
N PRO A 253 -26.23 15.24 -4.81
CA PRO A 253 -25.95 13.81 -4.62
C PRO A 253 -25.63 13.06 -5.93
N THR A 254 -25.40 13.77 -7.03
CA THR A 254 -25.24 13.16 -8.37
C THR A 254 -24.09 12.16 -8.43
N ALA A 255 -22.91 12.54 -7.93
CA ALA A 255 -21.74 11.66 -7.86
C ALA A 255 -20.99 11.85 -6.55
N LEU A 256 -20.59 10.73 -5.93
CA LEU A 256 -19.65 10.77 -4.81
C LEU A 256 -18.24 11.08 -5.29
N TYR A 257 -17.83 10.62 -6.48
CA TYR A 257 -16.50 10.95 -7.01
C TYR A 257 -16.46 12.32 -7.68
N ASN A 258 -15.28 12.95 -7.65
CA ASN A 258 -14.87 14.00 -8.59
C ASN A 258 -14.01 13.37 -9.71
N GLU A 259 -14.12 13.85 -10.95
CA GLU A 259 -13.38 13.27 -12.09
C GLU A 259 -11.86 13.34 -11.90
N GLY A 260 -11.33 14.45 -11.39
CA GLY A 260 -9.90 14.62 -11.17
C GLY A 260 -9.35 13.59 -10.17
N ASP A 261 -10.01 13.46 -9.01
CA ASP A 261 -9.63 12.50 -7.97
C ASP A 261 -9.71 11.06 -8.47
N LEU A 262 -10.80 10.69 -9.15
CA LEU A 262 -11.00 9.35 -9.71
C LEU A 262 -9.89 8.99 -10.70
N ARG A 263 -9.54 9.92 -11.60
CA ARG A 263 -8.48 9.72 -12.58
C ARG A 263 -7.12 9.52 -11.91
N ARG A 264 -6.75 10.39 -10.98
CA ARG A 264 -5.48 10.28 -10.21
C ARG A 264 -5.41 8.96 -9.47
N PHE A 265 -6.50 8.56 -8.82
CA PHE A 265 -6.59 7.26 -8.14
C PHE A 265 -6.43 6.07 -9.08
N HIS A 266 -7.12 6.07 -10.23
CA HIS A 266 -7.02 4.96 -11.18
C HIS A 266 -5.63 4.86 -11.83
N ILE A 267 -4.96 5.99 -12.10
CA ILE A 267 -3.56 6.01 -12.55
C ILE A 267 -2.66 5.42 -11.46
N ALA A 268 -2.83 5.84 -10.20
CA ALA A 268 -2.07 5.32 -9.07
C ALA A 268 -2.26 3.81 -8.88
N ALA A 269 -3.50 3.34 -8.91
CA ALA A 269 -3.83 1.92 -8.80
C ALA A 269 -3.20 1.11 -9.96
N TYR A 270 -3.35 1.57 -11.20
CA TYR A 270 -2.73 0.91 -12.35
C TYR A 270 -1.21 0.85 -12.22
N ASN A 271 -0.58 1.98 -11.88
CA ASN A 271 0.88 2.05 -11.80
C ASN A 271 1.43 1.15 -10.69
N ASN A 272 0.76 1.12 -9.52
CA ASN A 272 1.09 0.19 -8.44
C ASN A 272 1.01 -1.28 -8.90
N TRP A 273 -0.08 -1.67 -9.54
CA TRP A 273 -0.33 -3.07 -9.87
C TRP A 273 0.35 -3.56 -11.13
N PHE A 274 0.71 -2.68 -12.06
CA PHE A 274 1.16 -3.09 -13.39
C PHE A 274 2.39 -2.39 -13.91
N ALA A 275 2.75 -1.19 -13.42
CA ALA A 275 3.86 -0.40 -14.00
C ALA A 275 5.05 -0.17 -13.07
N ALA A 276 4.96 -0.61 -11.81
CA ALA A 276 6.11 -0.70 -10.92
C ALA A 276 7.20 -1.61 -11.49
N ASP A 277 8.43 -1.49 -10.99
CA ASP A 277 9.55 -2.30 -11.46
C ASP A 277 9.40 -3.76 -11.00
N ALA A 278 8.97 -3.97 -9.77
CA ALA A 278 8.62 -5.28 -9.22
C ALA A 278 7.33 -5.18 -8.37
N VAL A 279 6.85 -6.31 -7.86
CA VAL A 279 5.73 -6.37 -6.91
C VAL A 279 6.15 -7.19 -5.70
N GLN A 280 5.85 -6.69 -4.51
CA GLN A 280 6.11 -7.39 -3.27
C GLN A 280 4.96 -8.35 -2.92
N HIS A 281 5.26 -9.61 -2.61
CA HIS A 281 4.26 -10.65 -2.37
C HIS A 281 3.68 -10.63 -0.95
N TYR A 282 2.40 -10.94 -0.79
CA TYR A 282 1.78 -11.15 0.53
C TYR A 282 2.32 -12.42 1.22
N LEU A 283 2.58 -12.35 2.54
CA LEU A 283 3.02 -13.49 3.34
C LEU A 283 1.87 -14.47 3.62
N ARG A 284 1.84 -15.60 2.91
CA ARG A 284 0.80 -16.64 2.97
C ARG A 284 1.35 -17.99 3.47
N LEU A 285 2.16 -17.94 4.52
CA LEU A 285 2.76 -19.13 5.13
C LEU A 285 2.05 -19.51 6.44
N PRO A 286 2.07 -20.80 6.84
CA PRO A 286 1.79 -21.19 8.21
C PRO A 286 2.65 -20.38 9.19
N GLY A 287 2.07 -19.92 10.29
CA GLY A 287 2.74 -19.01 11.23
C GLY A 287 2.74 -17.54 10.82
N GLY A 288 2.24 -17.19 9.62
CA GLY A 288 2.21 -15.81 9.12
C GLY A 288 1.57 -14.79 10.07
N THR A 289 0.48 -15.14 10.75
CA THR A 289 -0.12 -14.27 11.78
C THR A 289 0.84 -13.96 12.92
N ALA A 290 1.55 -14.97 13.44
CA ALA A 290 2.53 -14.76 14.51
C ALA A 290 3.73 -13.93 14.01
N MET A 291 4.15 -14.14 12.76
CA MET A 291 5.19 -13.33 12.11
C MET A 291 4.78 -11.86 12.00
N PHE A 292 3.55 -11.57 11.58
CA PHE A 292 3.01 -10.20 11.56
C PHE A 292 2.91 -9.58 12.96
N VAL A 293 2.47 -10.34 13.96
CA VAL A 293 2.40 -9.87 15.36
C VAL A 293 3.79 -9.52 15.90
N SER A 294 4.82 -10.30 15.55
CA SER A 294 6.21 -10.01 15.92
C SER A 294 6.70 -8.71 15.26
N MET A 295 6.43 -8.50 13.96
CA MET A 295 6.73 -7.22 13.29
C MET A 295 6.03 -6.05 13.95
N ASP A 296 4.74 -6.18 14.24
CA ASP A 296 3.96 -5.13 14.88
C ASP A 296 4.51 -4.78 16.27
N THR A 297 4.87 -5.79 17.04
CA THR A 297 5.46 -5.61 18.38
C THR A 297 6.81 -4.88 18.29
N HIS A 298 7.75 -5.41 17.52
CA HIS A 298 9.13 -4.91 17.54
C HIS A 298 9.36 -3.70 16.63
N ILE A 299 8.80 -3.70 15.43
CA ILE A 299 9.00 -2.60 14.46
C ILE A 299 8.06 -1.44 14.78
N ILE A 300 6.77 -1.69 14.96
CA ILE A 300 5.81 -0.60 15.17
C ILE A 300 5.79 -0.16 16.63
N GLY A 301 5.74 -1.10 17.58
CA GLY A 301 5.77 -0.79 19.01
C GLY A 301 7.15 -0.33 19.48
N GLU A 302 8.14 -1.22 19.47
CA GLU A 302 9.40 -0.95 20.13
C GLU A 302 10.32 0.02 19.36
N MET A 303 10.43 -0.10 18.04
CA MET A 303 11.29 0.79 17.24
C MET A 303 10.67 2.18 17.06
N CYS A 304 9.42 2.28 16.62
CA CYS A 304 8.80 3.58 16.36
C CYS A 304 8.34 4.31 17.64
N GLN A 305 7.89 3.59 18.68
CA GLN A 305 7.37 4.22 19.91
C GLN A 305 8.28 4.00 21.13
N GLY A 306 8.89 2.82 21.24
CA GLY A 306 9.68 2.39 22.40
C GLY A 306 11.15 2.81 22.40
N GLY A 307 11.62 3.53 21.37
CA GLY A 307 12.99 4.03 21.29
C GLY A 307 14.05 2.98 20.93
N VAL A 308 13.67 1.74 20.64
CA VAL A 308 14.61 0.69 20.20
C VAL A 308 15.20 1.05 18.83
N SER A 309 16.48 0.70 18.59
CA SER A 309 17.11 0.99 17.30
C SER A 309 16.50 0.12 16.18
N PRO A 310 16.52 0.59 14.92
CA PRO A 310 16.09 -0.21 13.78
C PRO A 310 16.74 -1.60 13.72
N GLU A 311 18.05 -1.67 13.94
CA GLU A 311 18.81 -2.93 13.91
C GLU A 311 18.36 -3.92 14.97
N GLU A 312 18.14 -3.46 16.20
CA GLU A 312 17.71 -4.32 17.32
C GLU A 312 16.28 -4.82 17.12
N ALA A 313 15.37 -3.96 16.64
CA ALA A 313 13.99 -4.37 16.37
C ALA A 313 13.89 -5.39 15.22
N LEU A 314 14.68 -5.22 14.17
CA LEU A 314 14.79 -6.19 13.08
C LEU A 314 15.42 -7.51 13.56
N ASP A 315 16.44 -7.47 14.44
CA ASP A 315 17.02 -8.69 15.03
C ASP A 315 16.01 -9.46 15.91
N ARG A 316 15.24 -8.76 16.73
CA ARG A 316 14.17 -9.38 17.54
C ARG A 316 13.12 -10.07 16.66
N THR A 317 12.65 -9.35 15.65
CA THR A 317 11.70 -9.89 14.65
C THR A 317 12.29 -11.13 13.95
N TYR A 318 13.55 -11.04 13.52
CA TYR A 318 14.26 -12.16 12.90
C TYR A 318 14.30 -13.39 13.80
N ARG A 319 14.62 -13.23 15.09
CA ARG A 319 14.73 -14.34 16.04
C ARG A 319 13.39 -15.02 16.31
N ASP A 320 12.31 -14.24 16.40
CA ASP A 320 10.96 -14.79 16.51
C ASP A 320 10.57 -15.58 15.26
N TRP A 321 10.90 -15.07 14.08
CA TRP A 321 10.60 -15.74 12.81
C TRP A 321 11.37 -17.05 12.66
N GLU A 322 12.67 -17.06 12.99
CA GLU A 322 13.48 -18.29 13.01
C GLU A 322 12.87 -19.34 13.95
N LYS A 323 12.43 -18.95 15.15
CA LYS A 323 11.74 -19.84 16.07
C LYS A 323 10.44 -20.41 15.47
N ILE A 324 9.61 -19.57 14.85
CA ILE A 324 8.36 -20.00 14.20
C ILE A 324 8.66 -21.00 13.07
N ILE A 325 9.67 -20.72 12.25
CA ILE A 325 10.11 -21.58 11.14
C ILE A 325 10.58 -22.93 11.67
N ASP A 326 11.39 -22.94 12.72
CA ASP A 326 11.92 -24.18 13.30
C ASP A 326 10.82 -25.02 13.98
N GLU A 327 9.85 -24.38 14.63
CA GLU A 327 8.69 -25.06 15.23
C GLU A 327 7.79 -25.76 14.19
N ILE A 328 7.62 -25.15 13.01
CA ILE A 328 6.85 -25.73 11.90
C ILE A 328 7.68 -26.78 11.13
N GLY A 329 8.98 -26.54 11.03
CA GLY A 329 9.96 -27.34 10.29
C GLY A 329 10.39 -26.66 8.99
N ARG A 330 11.69 -26.38 8.89
CA ARG A 330 12.32 -25.62 7.79
C ARG A 330 12.09 -26.21 6.41
N GLU A 331 12.17 -27.53 6.26
CA GLU A 331 11.93 -28.23 5.00
C GLU A 331 10.51 -27.98 4.46
N LYS A 332 9.51 -28.05 5.34
CA LYS A 332 8.11 -27.77 4.98
C LYS A 332 7.90 -26.30 4.65
N MET A 333 8.52 -25.41 5.43
CA MET A 333 8.44 -23.96 5.18
C MET A 333 9.04 -23.60 3.82
N LEU A 334 10.16 -24.22 3.42
CA LEU A 334 10.73 -24.06 2.08
C LEU A 334 9.75 -24.48 0.98
N GLU A 335 9.11 -25.65 1.11
CA GLU A 335 8.11 -26.12 0.14
C GLU A 335 6.95 -25.11 0.00
N TYR A 336 6.40 -24.66 1.13
CA TYR A 336 5.32 -23.67 1.13
C TYR A 336 5.77 -22.32 0.57
N TYR A 337 6.99 -21.89 0.89
CA TYR A 337 7.53 -20.63 0.41
C TYR A 337 7.76 -20.67 -1.10
N HIS A 338 8.35 -21.75 -1.63
CA HIS A 338 8.48 -21.96 -3.07
C HIS A 338 7.14 -21.90 -3.80
N ALA A 339 6.12 -22.56 -3.25
CA ALA A 339 4.76 -22.49 -3.79
C ALA A 339 4.18 -21.08 -3.73
N MET A 340 4.41 -20.35 -2.63
CA MET A 340 3.89 -19.01 -2.40
C MET A 340 4.42 -17.98 -3.41
N ILE A 341 5.72 -18.04 -3.71
CA ILE A 341 6.40 -17.06 -4.58
C ILE A 341 6.55 -17.56 -6.03
N GLY A 342 6.27 -18.84 -6.31
CA GLY A 342 6.51 -19.42 -7.62
C GLY A 342 7.99 -19.65 -7.92
N TYR A 343 8.77 -20.09 -6.94
CA TYR A 343 10.23 -20.27 -7.07
C TYR A 343 10.61 -21.16 -8.26
N GLY A 344 11.62 -20.72 -9.02
CA GLY A 344 12.11 -21.38 -10.23
C GLY A 344 11.23 -21.21 -11.47
N LYS A 345 10.10 -20.50 -11.37
CA LYS A 345 9.19 -20.25 -12.51
C LYS A 345 9.44 -18.87 -13.13
N PRO A 346 9.04 -18.68 -14.41
CA PRO A 346 8.99 -17.35 -15.00
C PRO A 346 8.16 -16.41 -14.11
N ASN A 347 8.63 -15.18 -13.94
CA ASN A 347 7.88 -14.17 -13.21
C ASN A 347 6.58 -13.85 -13.96
N GLU A 348 5.44 -14.07 -13.30
CA GLU A 348 4.12 -13.75 -13.86
C GLU A 348 3.94 -12.24 -14.00
N TYR A 349 4.60 -11.46 -13.13
CA TYR A 349 4.63 -10.01 -13.23
C TYR A 349 5.53 -9.54 -14.36
N LYS A 350 4.96 -8.73 -15.24
CA LYS A 350 5.65 -8.07 -16.34
C LYS A 350 5.34 -6.58 -16.27
N PRO A 351 6.31 -5.74 -15.88
CA PRO A 351 6.12 -4.30 -15.86
C PRO A 351 5.56 -3.80 -17.18
N ARG A 352 4.47 -3.06 -17.10
CA ARG A 352 3.82 -2.36 -18.21
C ARG A 352 4.31 -0.90 -18.23
N PRO A 353 4.10 -0.18 -19.34
CA PRO A 353 4.43 1.24 -19.38
C PRO A 353 3.73 2.02 -18.26
N TRP A 354 4.49 2.92 -17.63
CA TRP A 354 3.99 3.86 -16.63
C TRP A 354 2.93 4.77 -17.25
N LEU A 355 1.77 4.86 -16.61
CA LEU A 355 0.70 5.75 -17.04
C LEU A 355 0.85 7.13 -16.41
N TRP A 356 0.55 8.14 -17.23
CA TRP A 356 0.48 9.54 -16.85
C TRP A 356 -0.61 10.22 -17.67
N ASP A 357 -1.33 11.15 -17.06
CA ASP A 357 -2.38 11.93 -17.72
C ASP A 357 -2.25 13.40 -17.32
N ASP A 358 -1.78 14.22 -18.25
CA ASP A 358 -1.60 15.67 -18.07
C ASP A 358 -2.91 16.40 -17.73
N ARG A 359 -4.06 15.77 -17.99
CA ARG A 359 -5.37 16.32 -17.64
C ARG A 359 -5.66 16.12 -16.15
N ALA A 360 -5.16 15.03 -15.55
CA ALA A 360 -5.38 14.68 -14.14
C ALA A 360 -4.27 15.22 -13.23
N PHE A 361 -3.03 15.23 -13.72
CA PHE A 361 -1.87 15.79 -13.04
C PHE A 361 -1.33 17.00 -13.81
N PRO A 362 -1.37 18.20 -13.22
CA PRO A 362 -0.68 19.37 -13.78
C PRO A 362 0.81 19.08 -13.97
N LYS A 363 1.41 19.58 -15.06
CA LYS A 363 2.85 19.35 -15.36
C LYS A 363 3.81 20.00 -14.36
N ASP A 364 3.30 20.98 -13.63
CA ASP A 364 3.98 21.72 -12.58
C ASP A 364 3.79 21.11 -11.18
N LEU A 365 3.06 20.00 -11.07
CA LEU A 365 2.90 19.30 -9.80
C LEU A 365 4.22 18.61 -9.39
N ILE A 366 4.63 18.82 -8.13
CA ILE A 366 5.89 18.33 -7.54
C ILE A 366 6.03 16.79 -7.58
N PHE A 367 4.96 16.06 -7.89
CA PHE A 367 4.84 14.60 -7.79
C PHE A 367 5.05 13.83 -9.12
N GLY A 368 5.69 14.45 -10.12
CA GLY A 368 5.95 13.93 -11.48
C GLY A 368 6.83 12.68 -11.59
#